data_AF-A0A9E2L301-F1
#
_entry.id   AF-A0A9E2L301-F1
#
_cell.length_a   1.000
_cell.length_b   1.000
_cell.length_c   1.000
_cell.angle_alpha   90.00
_cell.angle_beta   90.00
_cell.angle_gamma   90.00
#
_symmetry.space_group_name_H-M   'P 1'
#
loop_
_entity.id
_entity.type
_entity.pdbx_description
1 polymer ?
#
loop_
_entity_poly.entity_id
_entity_poly.type
_entity_poly.pdbx_seq_one_letter_code
_entity_poly.pdbx_strand_id
1 'polypeptide(L)'
;MKIKNLFIMAIILCVVLSAVVYSQLITIINSTNELERALQYKMDAILLAQEMTESSTGLTANIRLYAMTGDRRYKDDYNNIIDVRNGVVAGDDGVKKSFNDKVKDMNLTADEEKQLLLSQDLSNELAVLETEVMTYIDNYIKNNPGVDITKEQNADLLFQQLRLFDTEYTSFTDRIMEPVAQFEQLLFNRAEQQVSAAKKVASRSVVLGSIGLTVFVVFIIGLLIFSMRFILTTLGEEPQKLKELLKRVEEGDLTTSFMKKEDVGKKDSLCNSLEVSFSKIASTLLNTISMLGLVSEQSQTMKVSSGELSSGIERQAQSTMKIAETMRDIADNVRQNADNAAETKTIA
;
A
#
# COMPACT_ATOMS: atom_id res chain seq x y z
N MET A 1 20.43 7.09 -20.66
CA MET A 1 19.07 7.41 -20.17
C MET A 1 19.15 8.65 -19.29
N LYS A 2 18.31 9.68 -19.50
CA LYS A 2 18.35 10.88 -18.64
C LYS A 2 17.89 10.53 -17.22
N ILE A 3 18.56 11.07 -16.20
CA ILE A 3 18.21 10.84 -14.77
C ILE A 3 16.71 11.12 -14.51
N LYS A 4 16.17 12.20 -15.09
CA LYS A 4 14.74 12.53 -15.02
C LYS A 4 13.83 11.38 -15.47
N ASN A 5 14.14 10.72 -16.59
CA ASN A 5 13.31 9.65 -17.13
C ASN A 5 13.37 8.40 -16.25
N LEU A 6 14.49 8.17 -15.55
CA LEU A 6 14.63 7.06 -14.59
C LEU A 6 13.69 7.25 -13.42
N PHE A 7 13.69 8.44 -12.81
CA PHE A 7 12.79 8.75 -11.71
C PHE A 7 11.32 8.70 -12.10
N ILE A 8 10.96 9.23 -13.28
CA ILE A 8 9.57 9.16 -13.76
C ILE A 8 9.12 7.69 -13.94
N MET A 9 9.95 6.85 -14.59
CA MET A 9 9.62 5.44 -14.76
C MET A 9 9.53 4.70 -13.43
N ALA A 10 10.44 4.98 -12.49
CA ALA A 10 10.40 4.41 -11.15
C ALA A 10 9.12 4.79 -10.40
N ILE A 11 8.72 6.07 -10.44
CA ILE A 11 7.49 6.55 -9.78
C ILE A 11 6.26 5.87 -10.38
N ILE A 12 6.15 5.84 -11.72
CA ILE A 12 5.02 5.19 -12.40
C ILE A 12 4.94 3.71 -11.98
N LEU A 13 6.08 3.02 -11.96
CA LEU A 13 6.14 1.62 -11.58
C LEU A 13 5.77 1.40 -10.11
N CYS A 14 6.23 2.26 -9.19
CA CYS A 14 5.83 2.23 -7.79
C CYS A 14 4.32 2.42 -7.63
N VAL A 15 3.71 3.36 -8.37
CA VAL A 15 2.26 3.60 -8.35
C VAL A 15 1.49 2.38 -8.83
N VAL A 16 1.91 1.78 -9.95
CA VAL A 16 1.30 0.55 -10.49
C VAL A 16 1.40 -0.59 -9.49
N LEU A 17 2.57 -0.83 -8.90
CA LEU A 17 2.76 -1.87 -7.90
C LEU A 17 1.95 -1.63 -6.63
N SER A 18 1.85 -0.37 -6.19
CA SER A 18 1.02 0.01 -5.03
C SER A 18 -0.46 -0.27 -5.30
N ALA A 19 -0.94 -0.01 -6.52
CA ALA A 19 -2.31 -0.35 -6.92
C ALA A 19 -2.56 -1.87 -6.92
N VAL A 20 -1.58 -2.67 -7.31
CA VAL A 20 -1.65 -4.14 -7.23
C VAL A 20 -1.75 -4.61 -5.78
N VAL A 21 -0.91 -4.10 -4.88
CA VAL A 21 -0.96 -4.43 -3.44
C VAL A 21 -2.31 -4.02 -2.84
N TYR A 22 -2.82 -2.85 -3.22
CA TYR A 22 -4.15 -2.39 -2.79
C TYR A 22 -5.28 -3.30 -3.29
N SER A 23 -5.22 -3.74 -4.55
CA SER A 23 -6.18 -4.71 -5.11
C SER A 23 -6.14 -6.07 -4.38
N GLN A 24 -4.95 -6.53 -3.97
CA GLN A 24 -4.79 -7.73 -3.14
C GLN A 24 -5.44 -7.54 -1.76
N LEU A 25 -5.29 -6.37 -1.14
CA LEU A 25 -5.91 -6.07 0.15
C LEU A 25 -7.45 -6.16 0.07
N ILE A 26 -8.04 -5.62 -1.00
CA ILE A 26 -9.49 -5.73 -1.25
C ILE A 26 -9.90 -7.20 -1.40
N THR A 27 -9.11 -8.00 -2.11
CA THR A 27 -9.38 -9.43 -2.31
C THR A 27 -9.34 -10.20 -1.00
N ILE A 28 -8.39 -9.88 -0.12
CA ILE A 28 -8.32 -10.44 1.24
C ILE A 28 -9.59 -10.11 2.02
N ILE A 29 -9.95 -8.82 2.10
CA ILE A 29 -11.15 -8.36 2.83
C ILE A 29 -12.41 -9.06 2.32
N ASN A 30 -12.59 -9.13 1.00
CA ASN A 30 -13.75 -9.80 0.41
C ASN A 30 -13.77 -11.29 0.77
N SER A 31 -12.64 -11.98 0.67
CA SER A 31 -12.56 -13.40 1.00
C SER A 31 -12.76 -13.70 2.50
N THR A 32 -12.33 -12.81 3.40
CA THR A 32 -12.59 -12.95 4.84
C THR A 32 -14.06 -12.68 5.17
N ASN A 33 -14.68 -11.70 4.50
CA ASN A 33 -16.10 -11.41 4.67
C ASN A 33 -16.97 -12.58 4.18
N GLU A 34 -16.61 -13.24 3.07
CA GLU A 34 -17.31 -14.45 2.62
C GLU A 34 -17.18 -15.61 3.62
N LEU A 35 -16.01 -15.77 4.26
CA LEU A 35 -15.82 -16.75 5.33
C LEU A 35 -16.68 -16.42 6.55
N GLU A 36 -16.72 -15.16 6.96
CA GLU A 36 -17.54 -14.69 8.08
C GLU A 36 -19.03 -14.93 7.81
N ARG A 37 -19.52 -14.59 6.61
CA ARG A 37 -20.91 -14.89 6.20
C ARG A 37 -21.22 -16.37 6.24
N ALA A 38 -20.32 -17.25 5.77
CA ALA A 38 -20.52 -18.69 5.81
C ALA A 38 -20.58 -19.22 7.25
N LEU A 39 -19.77 -18.67 8.16
CA LEU A 39 -19.80 -19.02 9.59
C LEU A 39 -21.07 -18.51 10.28
N GLN A 40 -21.47 -17.27 10.01
CA GLN A 40 -22.70 -16.69 10.55
C GLN A 40 -23.92 -17.47 10.08
N TYR A 41 -24.01 -17.76 8.78
CA TYR A 41 -25.06 -18.61 8.21
C TYR A 41 -25.15 -19.97 8.92
N LYS A 42 -24.00 -20.63 9.17
CA LYS A 42 -23.96 -21.89 9.91
C LYS A 42 -24.51 -21.73 11.32
N MET A 43 -24.15 -20.66 12.02
CA MET A 43 -24.60 -20.38 13.38
C MET A 43 -26.12 -20.14 13.42
N ASP A 44 -26.62 -19.26 12.56
CA ASP A 44 -28.04 -18.92 12.49
C ASP A 44 -28.91 -20.15 12.21
N ALA A 45 -28.44 -21.04 11.33
CA ALA A 45 -29.14 -22.28 11.01
C ALA A 45 -29.17 -23.27 12.19
N ILE A 46 -28.08 -23.36 12.96
CA ILE A 46 -28.04 -24.19 14.18
C ILE A 46 -29.00 -23.63 15.24
N LEU A 47 -29.06 -22.30 15.38
CA LEU A 47 -29.99 -21.65 16.31
C LEU A 47 -31.45 -21.96 15.97
N LEU A 48 -31.82 -22.06 14.69
CA LEU A 48 -33.18 -22.49 14.32
C LEU A 48 -33.50 -23.94 14.73
N ALA A 49 -32.55 -24.87 14.54
CA ALA A 49 -32.74 -26.25 14.99
C ALA A 49 -32.89 -26.33 16.52
N GLN A 50 -32.09 -25.54 17.24
CA GLN A 50 -32.17 -25.41 18.68
C GLN A 50 -33.52 -24.80 19.11
N GLU A 51 -33.97 -23.73 18.48
CA GLU A 51 -35.27 -23.10 18.76
C GLU A 51 -36.43 -24.11 18.57
N MET A 52 -36.39 -24.94 17.52
CA MET A 52 -37.40 -25.99 17.31
C MET A 52 -37.36 -27.06 18.42
N THR A 53 -36.15 -27.50 18.79
CA THR A 53 -35.93 -28.49 19.86
C THR A 53 -36.38 -27.96 21.21
N GLU A 54 -35.94 -26.77 21.59
CA GLU A 54 -36.24 -26.11 22.86
C GLU A 54 -37.73 -25.80 22.99
N SER A 55 -38.35 -25.28 21.94
CA SER A 55 -39.79 -25.02 21.97
C SER A 55 -40.59 -26.33 22.08
N SER A 56 -40.24 -27.39 21.34
CA SER A 56 -40.95 -28.68 21.44
C SER A 56 -40.76 -29.34 22.81
N THR A 57 -39.53 -29.40 23.31
CA THR A 57 -39.25 -29.98 24.63
C THR A 57 -39.89 -29.15 25.74
N GLY A 58 -39.87 -27.82 25.62
CA GLY A 58 -40.55 -26.89 26.52
C GLY A 58 -42.06 -27.11 26.57
N LEU A 59 -42.74 -27.29 25.42
CA LEU A 59 -44.16 -27.62 25.39
C LEU A 59 -44.44 -28.92 26.16
N THR A 60 -43.71 -29.99 25.85
CA THR A 60 -43.90 -31.30 26.49
C THR A 60 -43.62 -31.27 28.00
N ALA A 61 -42.60 -30.52 28.43
CA ALA A 61 -42.27 -30.37 29.84
C ALA A 61 -43.35 -29.59 30.60
N ASN A 62 -43.78 -28.46 30.06
CA ASN A 62 -44.77 -27.59 30.68
C ASN A 62 -46.15 -28.25 30.76
N ILE A 63 -46.60 -28.95 29.70
CA ILE A 63 -47.89 -29.66 29.77
C ILE A 63 -47.86 -30.78 30.81
N ARG A 64 -46.77 -31.55 30.91
CA ARG A 64 -46.62 -32.61 31.92
C ARG A 64 -46.61 -32.03 33.34
N LEU A 65 -45.88 -30.93 33.56
CA LEU A 65 -45.83 -30.27 34.86
C LEU A 65 -47.19 -29.68 35.23
N TYR A 66 -47.85 -29.00 34.31
CA TYR A 66 -49.22 -28.51 34.51
C TYR A 66 -50.17 -29.66 34.83
N ALA A 67 -50.09 -30.75 34.06
CA ALA A 67 -51.00 -31.87 34.23
C ALA A 67 -50.87 -32.56 35.60
N MET A 68 -49.64 -32.68 36.11
CA MET A 68 -49.36 -33.32 37.39
C MET A 68 -49.54 -32.42 38.61
N THR A 69 -49.48 -31.09 38.44
CA THR A 69 -49.49 -30.14 39.57
C THR A 69 -50.74 -29.25 39.61
N GLY A 70 -51.40 -29.02 38.47
CA GLY A 70 -52.43 -27.99 38.32
C GLY A 70 -51.91 -26.56 38.41
N ASP A 71 -50.59 -26.34 38.52
CA ASP A 71 -50.01 -25.01 38.68
C ASP A 71 -50.06 -24.23 37.37
N ARG A 72 -50.86 -23.16 37.37
CA ARG A 72 -51.13 -22.34 36.19
C ARG A 72 -49.86 -21.75 35.55
N ARG A 73 -48.76 -21.57 36.30
CA ARG A 73 -47.50 -21.06 35.74
C ARG A 73 -47.03 -21.88 34.55
N TYR A 74 -47.06 -23.21 34.65
CA TYR A 74 -46.64 -24.08 33.54
C TYR A 74 -47.59 -24.01 32.34
N LYS A 75 -48.88 -23.80 32.57
CA LYS A 75 -49.84 -23.55 31.49
C LYS A 75 -49.57 -22.21 30.79
N ASP A 76 -49.29 -21.16 31.56
CA ASP A 76 -48.97 -19.85 31.02
C ASP A 76 -47.64 -19.92 30.22
N ASP A 77 -46.63 -20.66 30.72
CA ASP A 77 -45.37 -20.91 30.02
C ASP A 77 -45.57 -21.72 28.72
N TYR A 78 -46.42 -22.76 28.74
CA TYR A 78 -46.81 -23.51 27.53
C TYR A 78 -47.40 -22.59 26.46
N ASN A 79 -48.37 -21.76 26.85
CA ASN A 79 -49.03 -20.84 25.92
C ASN A 79 -48.05 -19.78 25.39
N ASN A 80 -47.14 -19.30 26.24
CA ASN A 80 -46.10 -18.36 25.82
C ASN A 80 -45.20 -18.97 24.74
N ILE A 81 -44.82 -20.25 24.84
CA ILE A 81 -44.04 -20.93 23.80
C ILE A 81 -44.79 -20.96 22.47
N ILE A 82 -46.09 -21.27 22.48
CA ILE A 82 -46.93 -21.24 21.28
C ILE A 82 -47.02 -19.83 20.70
N ASP A 83 -47.20 -18.81 21.55
CA ASP A 83 -47.29 -17.41 21.14
C ASP A 83 -45.96 -16.91 20.53
N VAL A 84 -44.81 -17.29 21.09
CA VAL A 84 -43.48 -16.99 20.52
C VAL A 84 -43.36 -17.66 19.15
N ARG A 85 -43.64 -18.97 19.07
CA ARG A 85 -43.51 -19.76 17.84
C ARG A 85 -44.39 -19.22 16.71
N ASN A 86 -45.57 -18.70 17.04
CA ASN A 86 -46.50 -18.08 16.09
C ASN A 86 -46.20 -16.60 15.80
N GLY A 87 -45.20 -16.00 16.46
CA GLY A 87 -44.85 -14.58 16.27
C GLY A 87 -45.85 -13.60 16.90
N VAL A 88 -46.64 -14.04 17.88
CA VAL A 88 -47.59 -13.20 18.63
C VAL A 88 -46.85 -12.36 19.67
N VAL A 89 -45.85 -12.94 20.32
CA VAL A 89 -44.92 -12.24 21.23
C VAL A 89 -43.49 -12.32 20.68
N ALA A 90 -42.60 -11.47 21.20
CA ALA A 90 -41.19 -11.53 20.83
C ALA A 90 -40.51 -12.74 21.50
N GLY A 91 -39.63 -13.40 20.76
CA GLY A 91 -38.76 -14.42 21.34
C GLY A 91 -37.65 -13.81 22.21
N ASP A 92 -36.75 -14.66 22.70
CA ASP A 92 -35.57 -14.25 23.49
C ASP A 92 -34.61 -13.34 22.70
N ASP A 93 -34.67 -13.42 21.36
CA ASP A 93 -33.98 -12.53 20.42
C ASP A 93 -34.58 -11.11 20.35
N GLY A 94 -35.71 -10.87 21.03
CA GLY A 94 -36.45 -9.60 20.99
C GLY A 94 -37.21 -9.38 19.67
N VAL A 95 -37.22 -10.36 18.77
CA VAL A 95 -37.84 -10.25 17.44
C VAL A 95 -39.23 -10.89 17.47
N LYS A 96 -40.24 -10.14 17.03
CA LYS A 96 -41.62 -10.63 16.90
C LYS A 96 -41.81 -11.25 15.52
N LYS A 97 -41.48 -12.54 15.40
CA LYS A 97 -41.53 -13.27 14.13
C LYS A 97 -41.82 -14.74 14.35
N SER A 98 -42.68 -15.33 13.51
CA SER A 98 -43.01 -16.75 13.62
C SER A 98 -41.82 -17.63 13.25
N PHE A 99 -41.75 -18.82 13.82
CA PHE A 99 -40.72 -19.81 13.48
C PHE A 99 -40.72 -20.12 11.98
N ASN A 100 -41.91 -20.23 11.37
CA ASN A 100 -42.06 -20.47 9.94
C ASN A 100 -41.44 -19.34 9.09
N ASP A 101 -41.68 -18.07 9.47
CA ASP A 101 -41.09 -16.92 8.78
C ASP A 101 -39.57 -16.82 9.03
N LYS A 102 -39.09 -17.23 10.21
CA LYS A 102 -37.64 -17.32 10.49
C LYS A 102 -36.97 -18.35 9.57
N VAL A 103 -37.57 -19.53 9.41
CA VAL A 103 -37.11 -20.59 8.50
C VAL A 103 -37.09 -20.08 7.05
N LYS A 104 -38.14 -19.39 6.59
CA LYS A 104 -38.26 -18.87 5.22
C LYS A 104 -37.29 -17.74 4.88
N ASP A 105 -36.94 -16.90 5.84
CA ASP A 105 -35.97 -15.83 5.63
C ASP A 105 -34.53 -16.35 5.55
N MET A 106 -34.29 -17.57 6.04
CA MET A 106 -33.00 -18.23 5.83
C MET A 106 -32.90 -18.77 4.40
N ASN A 107 -31.70 -18.65 3.81
CA ASN A 107 -31.38 -19.25 2.51
C ASN A 107 -31.11 -20.77 2.64
N LEU A 108 -32.10 -21.49 3.19
CA LEU A 108 -32.10 -22.95 3.27
C LEU A 108 -32.32 -23.57 1.89
N THR A 109 -31.87 -24.81 1.73
CA THR A 109 -32.32 -25.64 0.59
C THR A 109 -33.76 -26.10 0.83
N ALA A 110 -34.45 -26.49 -0.24
CA ALA A 110 -35.81 -27.01 -0.14
C ALA A 110 -35.90 -28.23 0.80
N ASP A 111 -34.88 -29.10 0.82
CA ASP A 111 -34.85 -30.26 1.71
C ASP A 111 -34.62 -29.85 3.17
N GLU A 112 -33.70 -28.92 3.44
CA GLU A 112 -33.46 -28.39 4.78
C GLU A 112 -34.70 -27.68 5.35
N GLU A 113 -35.32 -26.79 4.58
CA GLU A 113 -36.56 -26.10 4.95
C GLU A 113 -37.67 -27.11 5.28
N LYS A 114 -37.86 -28.11 4.39
CA LYS A 114 -38.87 -29.14 4.56
C LYS A 114 -38.74 -29.86 5.90
N GLN A 115 -37.52 -30.16 6.35
CA GLN A 115 -37.32 -30.89 7.61
C GLN A 115 -37.74 -30.08 8.85
N LEU A 116 -37.40 -28.79 8.90
CA LEU A 116 -37.82 -27.93 10.02
C LEU A 116 -39.33 -27.69 10.03
N LEU A 117 -39.93 -27.47 8.86
CA LEU A 117 -41.38 -27.31 8.75
C LEU A 117 -42.14 -28.60 9.09
N LEU A 118 -41.61 -29.75 8.69
CA LEU A 118 -42.17 -31.05 9.08
C LEU A 118 -42.12 -31.26 10.60
N SER A 119 -41.01 -30.91 11.25
CA SER A 119 -40.91 -30.95 12.72
C SER A 119 -41.97 -30.05 13.37
N GLN A 120 -42.14 -28.83 12.86
CA GLN A 120 -43.18 -27.91 13.33
C GLN A 120 -44.59 -28.49 13.18
N ASP A 121 -44.91 -29.07 12.02
CA ASP A 121 -46.22 -29.66 11.75
C ASP A 121 -46.52 -30.85 12.66
N LEU A 122 -45.53 -31.72 12.89
CA LEU A 122 -45.64 -32.84 13.84
C LEU A 122 -45.83 -32.35 15.29
N SER A 123 -45.16 -31.25 15.67
CA SER A 123 -45.35 -30.63 16.99
C SER A 123 -46.74 -30.02 17.13
N ASN A 124 -47.28 -29.41 16.07
CA ASN A 124 -48.65 -28.90 16.06
C ASN A 124 -49.70 -30.03 16.12
N GLU A 125 -49.42 -31.18 15.51
CA GLU A 125 -50.26 -32.38 15.64
C GLU A 125 -50.31 -32.87 17.09
N LEU A 126 -49.15 -32.95 17.76
CA LEU A 126 -49.08 -33.32 19.18
C LEU A 126 -49.78 -32.30 20.09
N ALA A 127 -49.72 -31.01 19.76
CA ALA A 127 -50.35 -29.95 20.54
C ALA A 127 -51.89 -30.11 20.66
N VAL A 128 -52.54 -30.82 19.73
CA VAL A 128 -53.97 -31.15 19.82
C VAL A 128 -54.24 -32.03 21.05
N LEU A 129 -53.47 -33.11 21.21
CA LEU A 129 -53.55 -34.01 22.36
C LEU A 129 -53.24 -33.26 23.67
N GLU A 130 -52.20 -32.44 23.66
CA GLU A 130 -51.80 -31.65 24.82
C GLU A 130 -52.89 -30.66 25.25
N THR A 131 -53.55 -30.03 24.28
CA THR A 131 -54.68 -29.11 24.52
C THR A 131 -55.91 -29.86 25.05
N GLU A 132 -56.19 -31.07 24.57
CA GLU A 132 -57.28 -31.91 25.10
C GLU A 132 -57.05 -32.23 26.58
N VAL A 133 -55.84 -32.70 26.92
CA VAL A 133 -55.47 -33.02 28.31
C VAL A 133 -55.52 -31.76 29.18
N MET A 134 -54.96 -30.64 28.70
CA MET A 134 -55.01 -29.35 29.39
C MET A 134 -56.45 -28.91 29.69
N THR A 135 -57.33 -29.00 28.69
CA THR A 135 -58.74 -28.61 28.81
C THR A 135 -59.49 -29.49 29.81
N TYR A 136 -59.20 -30.79 29.83
CA TYR A 136 -59.77 -31.69 30.82
C TYR A 136 -59.38 -31.27 32.24
N ILE A 137 -58.10 -30.97 32.46
CA ILE A 137 -57.55 -30.60 33.77
C ILE A 137 -58.10 -29.24 34.24
N ASP A 138 -58.20 -28.26 33.33
CA ASP A 138 -58.88 -26.99 33.61
C ASP A 138 -60.31 -27.20 34.11
N ASN A 139 -61.09 -28.02 33.40
CA ASN A 139 -62.47 -28.32 33.75
C ASN A 139 -62.55 -29.06 35.09
N TYR A 140 -61.61 -29.98 35.34
CA TYR A 140 -61.53 -30.70 36.60
C TYR A 140 -61.27 -29.76 37.79
N ILE A 141 -60.27 -28.88 37.70
CA ILE A 141 -59.95 -27.87 38.73
C ILE A 141 -61.13 -26.91 38.95
N LYS A 142 -61.77 -26.46 37.86
CA LYS A 142 -62.93 -25.57 37.91
C LYS A 142 -64.12 -26.20 38.63
N ASN A 143 -64.37 -27.48 38.38
CA ASN A 143 -65.46 -28.22 39.02
C ASN A 143 -65.14 -28.66 40.45
N ASN A 144 -63.87 -28.65 40.85
CA ASN A 144 -63.41 -29.01 42.19
C ASN A 144 -62.53 -27.90 42.80
N PRO A 145 -63.11 -26.75 43.18
CA PRO A 145 -62.32 -25.64 43.71
C PRO A 145 -61.49 -26.01 44.94
N GLY A 146 -60.19 -25.71 44.91
CA GLY A 146 -59.26 -26.00 46.01
C GLY A 146 -58.67 -27.41 46.00
N VAL A 147 -58.90 -28.19 44.93
CA VAL A 147 -58.28 -29.51 44.77
C VAL A 147 -56.75 -29.43 44.70
N ASP A 148 -56.08 -30.33 45.41
CA ASP A 148 -54.64 -30.56 45.31
C ASP A 148 -54.40 -31.70 44.31
N ILE A 149 -54.13 -31.35 43.05
CA ILE A 149 -53.95 -32.29 41.94
C ILE A 149 -52.88 -33.34 42.25
N THR A 150 -51.87 -33.00 43.05
CA THR A 150 -50.77 -33.91 43.38
C THR A 150 -51.17 -35.08 44.28
N LYS A 151 -52.32 -34.99 44.95
CA LYS A 151 -52.86 -36.00 45.87
C LYS A 151 -54.14 -36.66 45.36
N GLU A 152 -54.63 -36.22 44.21
CA GLU A 152 -55.91 -36.66 43.67
C GLU A 152 -55.81 -38.11 43.13
N GLN A 153 -56.83 -38.93 43.37
CA GLN A 153 -56.85 -40.35 42.99
C GLN A 153 -57.98 -40.67 42.00
N ASN A 154 -58.61 -39.65 41.42
CA ASN A 154 -59.63 -39.82 40.40
C ASN A 154 -59.07 -40.58 39.17
N ALA A 155 -59.72 -41.68 38.81
CA ALA A 155 -59.27 -42.55 37.73
C ALA A 155 -59.26 -41.87 36.35
N ASP A 156 -60.26 -41.02 36.08
CA ASP A 156 -60.37 -40.32 34.79
C ASP A 156 -59.29 -39.24 34.66
N LEU A 157 -59.00 -38.49 35.75
CA LEU A 157 -57.89 -37.54 35.80
C LEU A 157 -56.55 -38.23 35.59
N LEU A 158 -56.32 -39.34 36.30
CA LEU A 158 -55.08 -40.12 36.16
C LEU A 158 -54.92 -40.66 34.73
N PHE A 159 -56.00 -41.15 34.11
CA PHE A 159 -55.99 -41.58 32.72
C PHE A 159 -55.55 -40.45 31.77
N GLN A 160 -56.08 -39.23 31.95
CA GLN A 160 -55.70 -38.09 31.12
C GLN A 160 -54.23 -37.67 31.32
N GLN A 161 -53.73 -37.70 32.56
CA GLN A 161 -52.32 -37.43 32.84
C GLN A 161 -51.40 -38.46 32.17
N LEU A 162 -51.75 -39.76 32.24
CA LEU A 162 -50.94 -40.84 31.68
C LEU A 162 -50.81 -40.79 30.15
N ARG A 163 -51.76 -40.18 29.42
CA ARG A 163 -51.65 -39.92 27.97
C ARG A 163 -50.43 -39.08 27.60
N LEU A 164 -49.84 -38.34 28.53
CA LEU A 164 -48.62 -37.53 28.31
C LEU A 164 -47.32 -38.31 28.59
N PHE A 165 -47.43 -39.55 29.07
CA PHE A 165 -46.30 -40.40 29.49
C PHE A 165 -46.31 -41.77 28.85
N ASP A 166 -47.29 -42.08 28.01
CA ASP A 166 -47.38 -43.37 27.35
C ASP A 166 -46.39 -43.49 26.17
N THR A 167 -46.35 -44.70 25.59
CA THR A 167 -45.47 -45.01 24.46
C THR A 167 -45.87 -44.26 23.20
N GLU A 168 -47.16 -43.97 23.02
CA GLU A 168 -47.66 -43.24 21.84
C GLU A 168 -47.18 -41.79 21.86
N TYR A 169 -47.34 -41.10 22.99
CA TYR A 169 -46.82 -39.74 23.21
C TYR A 169 -45.31 -39.69 23.02
N THR A 170 -44.57 -40.65 23.59
CA THR A 170 -43.11 -40.71 23.44
C THR A 170 -42.72 -40.89 21.96
N SER A 171 -43.44 -41.75 21.22
CA SER A 171 -43.23 -41.93 19.79
C SER A 171 -43.52 -40.64 18.98
N PHE A 172 -44.53 -39.85 19.36
CA PHE A 172 -44.74 -38.53 18.76
C PHE A 172 -43.56 -37.60 19.02
N THR A 173 -43.05 -37.52 20.26
CA THR A 173 -41.89 -36.68 20.57
C THR A 173 -40.64 -37.10 19.78
N ASP A 174 -40.41 -38.40 19.60
CA ASP A 174 -39.31 -38.92 18.78
C ASP A 174 -39.48 -38.54 17.30
N ARG A 175 -40.70 -38.67 16.76
CA ARG A 175 -41.04 -38.28 15.39
C ARG A 175 -40.85 -36.78 15.14
N ILE A 176 -41.05 -35.93 16.14
CA ILE A 176 -40.80 -34.47 16.03
C ILE A 176 -39.30 -34.18 15.95
N MET A 177 -38.47 -34.91 16.71
CA MET A 177 -37.02 -34.70 16.76
C MET A 177 -36.28 -35.30 15.56
N GLU A 178 -36.81 -36.35 14.93
CA GLU A 178 -36.15 -36.98 13.78
C GLU A 178 -35.92 -36.02 12.60
N PRO A 179 -36.89 -35.21 12.14
CA PRO A 179 -36.65 -34.20 11.11
C PRO A 179 -35.62 -33.14 11.53
N VAL A 180 -35.57 -32.75 12.80
CA VAL A 180 -34.54 -31.80 13.30
C VAL A 180 -33.15 -32.40 13.14
N ALA A 181 -32.97 -33.67 13.52
CA ALA A 181 -31.70 -34.37 13.33
C ALA A 181 -31.32 -34.52 11.84
N GLN A 182 -32.31 -34.78 10.96
CA GLN A 182 -32.09 -34.83 9.51
C GLN A 182 -31.69 -33.46 8.95
N PHE A 183 -32.34 -32.37 9.40
CA PHE A 183 -31.96 -31.01 9.07
C PHE A 183 -30.52 -30.71 9.49
N GLU A 184 -30.15 -31.01 10.74
CA GLU A 184 -28.80 -30.77 11.25
C GLU A 184 -27.75 -31.52 10.42
N GLN A 185 -28.04 -32.75 9.99
CA GLN A 185 -27.13 -33.53 9.16
C GLN A 185 -26.96 -32.92 7.76
N LEU A 186 -28.06 -32.51 7.11
CA LEU A 186 -28.04 -31.85 5.81
C LEU A 186 -27.27 -30.52 5.88
N LEU A 187 -27.61 -29.71 6.88
CA LEU A 187 -26.99 -28.42 7.15
C LEU A 187 -25.50 -28.58 7.44
N PHE A 188 -25.11 -29.52 8.30
CA PHE A 188 -23.71 -29.74 8.67
C PHE A 188 -22.86 -30.04 7.44
N ASN A 189 -23.29 -30.98 6.60
CA ASN A 189 -22.59 -31.34 5.37
C ASN A 189 -22.41 -30.13 4.43
N ARG A 190 -23.47 -29.34 4.23
CA ARG A 190 -23.44 -28.18 3.33
C ARG A 190 -22.63 -27.02 3.92
N ALA A 191 -22.88 -26.68 5.18
CA ALA A 191 -22.22 -25.58 5.87
C ALA A 191 -20.73 -25.85 6.05
N GLU A 192 -20.31 -27.08 6.36
CA GLU A 192 -18.89 -27.43 6.40
C GLU A 192 -18.21 -27.27 5.05
N GLN A 193 -18.87 -27.66 3.96
CA GLN A 193 -18.34 -27.47 2.61
C GLN A 193 -18.19 -25.98 2.27
N GLN A 194 -19.19 -25.16 2.59
CA GLN A 194 -19.16 -23.71 2.36
C GLN A 194 -18.06 -23.03 3.19
N VAL A 195 -17.98 -23.33 4.49
CA VAL A 195 -16.97 -22.79 5.40
C VAL A 195 -15.56 -23.24 4.98
N SER A 196 -15.38 -24.51 4.61
CA SER A 196 -14.09 -25.04 4.16
C SER A 196 -13.65 -24.40 2.84
N ALA A 197 -14.57 -24.23 1.88
CA ALA A 197 -14.30 -23.56 0.61
C ALA A 197 -13.92 -22.08 0.84
N ALA A 198 -14.72 -21.33 1.61
CA ALA A 198 -14.46 -19.93 1.92
C ALA A 198 -13.14 -19.77 2.69
N LYS A 199 -12.85 -20.66 3.65
CA LYS A 199 -11.59 -20.67 4.41
C LYS A 199 -10.39 -20.91 3.52
N LYS A 200 -10.48 -21.85 2.57
CA LYS A 200 -9.41 -22.11 1.59
C LYS A 200 -9.15 -20.89 0.71
N VAL A 201 -10.20 -20.23 0.23
CA VAL A 201 -10.09 -18.99 -0.56
C VAL A 201 -9.45 -17.88 0.27
N ALA A 202 -9.95 -17.61 1.48
CA ALA A 202 -9.40 -16.61 2.39
C ALA A 202 -7.92 -16.87 2.71
N SER A 203 -7.58 -18.11 3.07
CA SER A 203 -6.20 -18.50 3.36
C SER A 203 -5.29 -18.31 2.15
N ARG A 204 -5.75 -18.69 0.95
CA ARG A 204 -4.98 -18.49 -0.29
C ARG A 204 -4.80 -17.00 -0.60
N SER A 205 -5.82 -16.17 -0.42
CA SER A 205 -5.73 -14.72 -0.61
C SER A 205 -4.71 -14.09 0.35
N VAL A 206 -4.71 -14.50 1.62
CA VAL A 206 -3.74 -14.02 2.62
C VAL A 206 -2.31 -14.43 2.26
N VAL A 207 -2.10 -15.69 1.85
CA VAL A 207 -0.77 -16.18 1.43
C VAL A 207 -0.27 -15.47 0.17
N LEU A 208 -1.13 -15.29 -0.84
CA LEU A 208 -0.75 -14.57 -2.06
C LEU A 208 -0.48 -13.08 -1.78
N GLY A 209 -1.28 -12.45 -0.92
CA GLY A 209 -1.07 -11.07 -0.50
C GLY A 209 0.23 -10.87 0.28
N SER A 210 0.60 -11.79 1.18
CA SER A 210 1.86 -11.72 1.94
C SER A 210 3.09 -11.93 1.05
N ILE A 211 3.01 -12.87 0.10
CA ILE A 211 4.04 -13.03 -0.94
C ILE A 211 4.15 -11.76 -1.78
N GLY A 212 3.02 -11.21 -2.24
CA GLY A 212 2.98 -9.98 -3.03
C GLY A 212 3.58 -8.78 -2.30
N LEU A 213 3.27 -8.60 -1.02
CA LEU A 213 3.84 -7.55 -0.17
C LEU A 213 5.36 -7.72 -0.01
N THR A 214 5.82 -8.97 0.20
CA THR A 214 7.25 -9.27 0.32
C THR A 214 8.00 -8.92 -0.97
N VAL A 215 7.46 -9.35 -2.12
CA VAL A 215 8.02 -9.02 -3.44
C VAL A 215 8.03 -7.51 -3.66
N PHE A 216 6.97 -6.80 -3.27
CA PHE A 216 6.90 -5.35 -3.36
C PHE A 216 8.02 -4.66 -2.55
N VAL A 217 8.24 -5.07 -1.30
CA VAL A 217 9.30 -4.51 -0.44
C VAL A 217 10.69 -4.79 -1.03
N VAL A 218 10.97 -6.03 -1.43
CA VAL A 218 12.24 -6.41 -2.06
C VAL A 218 12.47 -5.60 -3.34
N PHE A 219 11.42 -5.40 -4.14
CA PHE A 219 11.47 -4.61 -5.36
C PHE A 219 11.81 -3.14 -5.09
N ILE A 220 11.16 -2.50 -4.11
CA ILE A 220 11.45 -1.11 -3.71
C ILE A 220 12.91 -0.96 -3.26
N ILE A 221 13.40 -1.89 -2.42
CA ILE A 221 14.80 -1.88 -1.97
C ILE A 221 15.75 -2.03 -3.17
N GLY A 222 15.47 -2.98 -4.07
CA GLY A 222 16.26 -3.18 -5.29
C GLY A 222 16.29 -1.94 -6.19
N LEU A 223 15.14 -1.29 -6.37
CA LEU A 223 15.02 -0.06 -7.17
C LEU A 223 15.80 1.10 -6.55
N LEU A 224 15.79 1.25 -5.21
CA LEU A 224 16.57 2.25 -4.50
C LEU A 224 18.08 2.01 -4.68
N ILE A 225 18.54 0.78 -4.48
CA ILE A 225 19.96 0.41 -4.68
C ILE A 225 20.38 0.64 -6.14
N PHE A 226 19.54 0.23 -7.10
CA PHE A 226 19.80 0.45 -8.52
C PHE A 226 19.89 1.93 -8.87
N SER A 227 18.96 2.75 -8.38
CA SER A 227 18.95 4.20 -8.62
C SER A 227 20.17 4.88 -8.00
N MET A 228 20.54 4.50 -6.77
CA MET A 228 21.74 5.03 -6.11
C MET A 228 23.00 4.69 -6.90
N ARG A 229 23.16 3.43 -7.34
CA ARG A 229 24.29 3.03 -8.17
C ARG A 229 24.32 3.75 -9.51
N PHE A 230 23.19 3.90 -10.18
CA PHE A 230 23.09 4.60 -11.45
C PHE A 230 23.48 6.08 -11.34
N ILE A 231 23.07 6.75 -10.26
CA ILE A 231 23.46 8.14 -9.99
C ILE A 231 24.97 8.23 -9.75
N LEU A 232 25.52 7.38 -8.86
CA LEU A 232 26.95 7.38 -8.55
C LEU A 232 27.82 7.07 -9.78
N THR A 233 27.41 6.15 -10.67
CA THR A 233 28.17 5.88 -11.90
C THR A 233 28.09 7.01 -12.92
N THR A 234 26.95 7.70 -13.01
CA THR A 234 26.78 8.85 -13.92
C THR A 234 27.56 10.07 -13.43
N LEU A 235 27.54 10.36 -12.13
CA LEU A 235 28.31 11.46 -11.55
C LEU A 235 29.81 11.15 -11.49
N GLY A 236 30.19 9.92 -11.19
CA GLY A 236 31.59 9.49 -11.03
C GLY A 236 32.17 9.74 -9.63
N GLU A 237 31.52 10.55 -8.79
CA GLU A 237 31.74 10.61 -7.35
C GLU A 237 30.41 10.95 -6.63
N GLU A 238 30.42 10.85 -5.30
CA GLU A 238 29.38 11.33 -4.40
C GLU A 238 29.08 12.81 -4.67
N PRO A 239 27.79 13.19 -4.81
CA PRO A 239 27.39 14.57 -5.12
C PRO A 239 27.96 15.63 -4.18
N GLN A 240 28.12 15.28 -2.90
CA GLN A 240 28.64 16.19 -1.88
C GLN A 240 30.12 16.50 -2.08
N LYS A 241 30.94 15.50 -2.42
CA LYS A 241 32.36 15.71 -2.77
C LYS A 241 32.50 16.48 -4.06
N LEU A 242 31.67 16.19 -5.06
CA LEU A 242 31.69 16.93 -6.32
C LEU A 242 31.40 18.43 -6.09
N LYS A 243 30.44 18.74 -5.21
CA LYS A 243 30.16 20.12 -4.81
C LYS A 243 31.35 20.78 -4.11
N GLU A 244 32.06 20.05 -3.24
CA GLU A 244 33.26 20.57 -2.57
C GLU A 244 34.39 20.85 -3.56
N LEU A 245 34.65 19.93 -4.49
CA LEU A 245 35.68 20.11 -5.52
C LEU A 245 35.38 21.30 -6.43
N LEU A 246 34.11 21.44 -6.86
CA LEU A 246 33.69 22.60 -7.66
C LEU A 246 33.87 23.93 -6.92
N LYS A 247 33.66 23.94 -5.59
CA LYS A 247 33.88 25.13 -4.76
C LYS A 247 35.37 25.52 -4.69
N ARG A 248 36.29 24.55 -4.64
CA ARG A 248 37.74 24.84 -4.69
C ARG A 248 38.16 25.44 -6.02
N VAL A 249 37.58 24.94 -7.12
CA VAL A 249 37.79 25.54 -8.45
C VAL A 249 37.22 26.95 -8.53
N GLU A 250 36.07 27.22 -7.91
CA GLU A 250 35.52 28.57 -7.77
C GLU A 250 36.48 29.51 -7.01
N GLU A 251 37.19 28.99 -6.02
CA GLU A 251 38.23 29.70 -5.26
C GLU A 251 39.57 29.85 -6.03
N GLY A 252 39.65 29.34 -7.27
CA GLY A 252 40.83 29.45 -8.15
C GLY A 252 41.86 28.34 -7.98
N ASP A 253 41.57 27.33 -7.16
CA ASP A 253 42.42 26.15 -7.00
C ASP A 253 42.15 25.13 -8.11
N LEU A 254 43.00 25.13 -9.15
CA LEU A 254 42.99 24.15 -10.25
C LEU A 254 43.94 22.97 -10.01
N THR A 255 44.52 22.85 -8.81
CA THR A 255 45.48 21.78 -8.49
C THR A 255 44.79 20.51 -7.96
N THR A 256 43.50 20.58 -7.69
CA THR A 256 42.71 19.45 -7.18
C THR A 256 42.41 18.43 -8.27
N SER A 257 42.67 17.15 -8.02
CA SER A 257 42.26 16.07 -8.92
C SER A 257 40.88 15.52 -8.55
N PHE A 258 40.03 15.37 -9.56
CA PHE A 258 38.68 14.83 -9.45
C PHE A 258 38.64 13.30 -9.55
N MET A 259 39.78 12.63 -9.78
CA MET A 259 39.85 11.17 -9.91
C MET A 259 40.50 10.48 -8.71
N LYS A 260 39.84 9.43 -8.22
CA LYS A 260 40.52 8.36 -7.48
C LYS A 260 41.25 7.44 -8.47
N LYS A 261 42.42 6.92 -8.07
CA LYS A 261 43.24 5.97 -8.84
C LYS A 261 42.49 4.72 -9.31
N GLU A 262 41.36 4.40 -8.67
CA GLU A 262 40.52 3.22 -8.89
C GLU A 262 39.40 3.42 -9.93
N ASP A 263 39.06 4.66 -10.30
CA ASP A 263 37.97 4.99 -11.25
C ASP A 263 38.46 5.25 -12.70
N VAL A 264 39.72 4.91 -12.98
CA VAL A 264 40.34 4.98 -14.31
C VAL A 264 39.59 4.01 -15.25
N GLY A 265 38.58 4.52 -15.96
CA GLY A 265 37.78 3.72 -16.90
C GLY A 265 36.36 4.23 -17.17
N LYS A 266 35.76 5.04 -16.28
CA LYS A 266 34.42 5.63 -16.53
C LYS A 266 34.53 6.93 -17.34
N LYS A 267 34.86 6.77 -18.64
CA LYS A 267 35.06 7.88 -19.59
C LYS A 267 33.86 8.82 -19.73
N ASP A 268 32.64 8.33 -19.46
CA ASP A 268 31.40 9.10 -19.64
C ASP A 268 30.85 9.74 -18.35
N SER A 269 31.60 9.72 -17.25
CA SER A 269 31.17 10.37 -16.00
C SER A 269 31.30 11.90 -16.06
N LEU A 270 30.46 12.60 -15.28
CA LEU A 270 30.58 14.05 -15.11
C LEU A 270 31.93 14.44 -14.49
N CYS A 271 32.40 13.67 -13.49
CA CYS A 271 33.70 13.87 -12.86
C CYS A 271 34.85 13.85 -13.88
N ASN A 272 34.87 12.86 -14.79
CA ASN A 272 35.87 12.78 -15.85
C ASN A 272 35.79 13.97 -16.82
N SER A 273 34.58 14.37 -17.19
CA SER A 273 34.37 15.52 -18.08
C SER A 273 34.86 16.84 -17.46
N LEU A 274 34.64 17.00 -16.15
CA LEU A 274 35.13 18.14 -15.37
C LEU A 274 36.66 18.12 -15.24
N GLU A 275 37.27 16.98 -14.91
CA GLU A 275 38.74 16.82 -14.84
C GLU A 275 39.42 17.24 -16.17
N VAL A 276 38.91 16.73 -17.30
CA VAL A 276 39.43 17.09 -18.63
C VAL A 276 39.26 18.58 -18.92
N SER A 277 38.16 19.18 -18.48
CA SER A 277 37.90 20.62 -18.68
C SER A 277 38.83 21.48 -17.83
N PHE A 278 39.01 21.15 -16.55
CA PHE A 278 39.89 21.90 -15.65
C PHE A 278 41.37 21.74 -16.02
N SER A 279 41.80 20.55 -16.45
CA SER A 279 43.14 20.33 -16.99
C SER A 279 43.42 21.18 -18.25
N LYS A 280 42.43 21.31 -19.15
CA LYS A 280 42.51 22.21 -20.30
C LYS A 280 42.60 23.68 -19.90
N ILE A 281 41.86 24.10 -18.88
CA ILE A 281 41.93 25.48 -18.36
C ILE A 281 43.32 25.74 -17.76
N ALA A 282 43.81 24.85 -16.89
CA ALA A 282 45.12 24.96 -16.26
C ALA A 282 46.25 25.00 -17.29
N SER A 283 46.24 24.11 -18.30
CA SER A 283 47.25 24.12 -19.37
C SER A 283 47.18 25.38 -20.24
N THR A 284 45.98 25.90 -20.52
CA THR A 284 45.81 27.16 -21.26
C THR A 284 46.35 28.36 -20.45
N LEU A 285 46.12 28.39 -19.13
CA LEU A 285 46.69 29.43 -18.25
C LEU A 285 48.21 29.35 -18.19
N LEU A 286 48.79 28.15 -18.04
CA LEU A 286 50.24 27.95 -18.07
C LEU A 286 50.84 28.44 -19.40
N ASN A 287 50.24 28.08 -20.53
CA ASN A 287 50.67 28.57 -21.85
C ASN A 287 50.59 30.10 -21.96
N THR A 288 49.55 30.71 -21.38
CA THR A 288 49.38 32.18 -21.35
C THR A 288 50.46 32.85 -20.50
N ILE A 289 50.80 32.28 -19.33
CA ILE A 289 51.88 32.78 -18.46
C ILE A 289 53.23 32.68 -19.18
N SER A 290 53.52 31.55 -19.84
CA SER A 290 54.73 31.39 -20.64
C SER A 290 54.81 32.40 -21.78
N MET A 291 53.69 32.65 -22.49
CA MET A 291 53.61 33.70 -23.51
C MET A 291 53.84 35.10 -22.94
N LEU A 292 53.28 35.43 -21.76
CA LEU A 292 53.53 36.71 -21.09
C LEU A 292 55.00 36.87 -20.68
N GLY A 293 55.67 35.80 -20.26
CA GLY A 293 57.10 35.79 -19.99
C GLY A 293 57.92 36.16 -21.24
N LEU A 294 57.61 35.51 -22.37
CA LEU A 294 58.22 35.83 -23.67
C LEU A 294 57.95 37.28 -24.11
N VAL A 295 56.71 37.77 -23.94
CA VAL A 295 56.35 39.16 -24.26
C VAL A 295 57.11 40.15 -23.36
N SER A 296 57.27 39.85 -22.07
CA SER A 296 58.03 40.69 -21.14
C SER A 296 59.51 40.77 -21.52
N GLU A 297 60.12 39.62 -21.82
CA GLU A 297 61.51 39.55 -22.30
C GLU A 297 61.67 40.33 -23.61
N GLN A 298 60.76 40.13 -24.57
CA GLN A 298 60.79 40.84 -25.85
C GLN A 298 60.55 42.35 -25.69
N SER A 299 59.69 42.76 -24.77
CA SER A 299 59.50 44.17 -24.43
C SER A 299 60.77 44.79 -23.85
N GLN A 300 61.56 44.04 -23.06
CA GLN A 300 62.82 44.51 -22.52
C GLN A 300 63.89 44.65 -23.61
N THR A 301 64.01 43.67 -24.50
CA THR A 301 64.89 43.75 -25.68
C THR A 301 64.50 44.93 -26.57
N MET A 302 63.19 45.16 -26.78
CA MET A 302 62.71 46.31 -27.55
C MET A 302 63.06 47.66 -26.89
N LYS A 303 63.02 47.76 -25.56
CA LYS A 303 63.52 48.96 -24.85
C LYS A 303 65.00 49.21 -25.13
N VAL A 304 65.82 48.16 -25.10
CA VAL A 304 67.26 48.26 -25.41
C VAL A 304 67.47 48.70 -26.86
N SER A 305 66.84 48.03 -27.83
CA SER A 305 66.95 48.40 -29.25
C SER A 305 66.42 49.80 -29.54
N SER A 306 65.35 50.24 -28.88
CA SER A 306 64.85 51.61 -29.00
C SER A 306 65.85 52.64 -28.44
N GLY A 307 66.55 52.31 -27.35
CA GLY A 307 67.62 53.14 -26.80
C GLY A 307 68.82 53.24 -27.74
N GLU A 308 69.27 52.12 -28.29
CA GLU A 308 70.34 52.07 -29.30
C GLU A 308 69.97 52.86 -30.56
N LEU A 309 68.74 52.68 -31.08
CA LEU A 309 68.23 53.42 -32.22
C LEU A 309 68.22 54.93 -31.94
N SER A 310 67.74 55.35 -30.77
CA SER A 310 67.75 56.75 -30.35
C SER A 310 69.17 57.32 -30.35
N SER A 311 70.15 56.56 -29.84
CA SER A 311 71.58 56.95 -29.88
C SER A 311 72.15 56.98 -31.30
N GLY A 312 71.68 56.09 -32.18
CA GLY A 312 72.05 56.05 -33.59
C GLY A 312 71.54 57.26 -34.36
N ILE A 313 70.28 57.64 -34.12
CA ILE A 313 69.65 58.85 -34.67
C ILE A 313 70.42 60.09 -34.21
N GLU A 314 70.83 60.16 -32.94
CA GLU A 314 71.63 61.29 -32.43
C GLU A 314 72.98 61.40 -33.17
N ARG A 315 73.71 60.28 -33.32
CA ARG A 315 74.97 60.26 -34.09
C ARG A 315 74.76 60.61 -35.56
N GLN A 316 73.67 60.13 -36.16
CA GLN A 316 73.33 60.44 -37.55
C GLN A 316 72.97 61.92 -37.70
N ALA A 317 72.24 62.51 -36.76
CA ALA A 317 71.96 63.93 -36.72
C ALA A 317 73.25 64.74 -36.63
N GLN A 318 74.17 64.37 -35.72
CA GLN A 318 75.50 65.00 -35.61
C GLN A 318 76.32 64.87 -36.89
N SER A 319 76.38 63.68 -37.51
CA SER A 319 77.09 63.50 -38.78
C SER A 319 76.44 64.32 -39.90
N THR A 320 75.12 64.44 -39.91
CA THR A 320 74.40 65.27 -40.89
C THR A 320 74.70 66.76 -40.67
N MET A 321 74.76 67.21 -39.41
CA MET A 321 75.21 68.57 -39.07
C MET A 321 76.64 68.81 -39.54
N LYS A 322 77.53 67.84 -39.35
CA LYS A 322 78.93 67.94 -39.79
C LYS A 322 79.08 67.89 -41.32
N ILE A 323 78.24 67.13 -42.01
CA ILE A 323 78.14 67.17 -43.49
C ILE A 323 77.61 68.52 -43.94
N ALA A 324 76.61 69.08 -43.25
CA ALA A 324 76.11 70.41 -43.56
C ALA A 324 77.19 71.48 -43.35
N GLU A 325 78.02 71.35 -42.30
CA GLU A 325 79.18 72.20 -42.02
C GLU A 325 80.26 72.05 -43.11
N THR A 326 80.67 70.84 -43.48
CA THR A 326 81.67 70.65 -44.55
C THR A 326 81.13 71.04 -45.91
N MET A 327 79.84 70.84 -46.20
CA MET A 327 79.19 71.36 -47.40
C MET A 327 79.21 72.89 -47.42
N ARG A 328 79.09 73.55 -46.25
CA ARG A 328 79.24 74.99 -46.12
C ARG A 328 80.68 75.41 -46.42
N ASP A 329 81.67 74.73 -45.84
CA ASP A 329 83.09 75.00 -46.09
C ASP A 329 83.48 74.75 -47.55
N ILE A 330 82.90 73.73 -48.20
CA ILE A 330 83.08 73.46 -49.64
C ILE A 330 82.43 74.56 -50.46
N ALA A 331 81.20 74.98 -50.13
CA ALA A 331 80.55 76.08 -50.83
C ALA A 331 81.35 77.38 -50.69
N ASP A 332 81.90 77.65 -49.51
CA ASP A 332 82.79 78.79 -49.25
C ASP A 332 84.10 78.67 -50.02
N ASN A 333 84.72 77.48 -50.09
CA ASN A 333 85.90 77.23 -50.92
C ASN A 333 85.62 77.35 -52.43
N VAL A 334 84.48 76.87 -52.91
CA VAL A 334 84.07 77.01 -54.32
C VAL A 334 83.86 78.48 -54.65
N ARG A 335 83.21 79.22 -53.74
CA ARG A 335 83.07 80.67 -53.86
C ARG A 335 84.44 81.36 -53.85
N GLN A 336 85.33 80.99 -52.93
CA GLN A 336 86.69 81.54 -52.87
C GLN A 336 87.52 81.22 -54.12
N ASN A 337 87.43 80.01 -54.66
CA ASN A 337 88.08 79.64 -55.92
C ASN A 337 87.48 80.38 -57.12
N ALA A 338 86.17 80.60 -57.14
CA ALA A 338 85.52 81.42 -58.15
C ALA A 338 86.01 82.89 -58.07
N ASP A 339 86.15 83.44 -56.86
CA ASP A 339 86.72 84.76 -56.61
C ASP A 339 88.19 84.83 -57.07
N ASN A 340 89.03 83.85 -56.71
CA ASN A 340 90.44 83.76 -57.16
C ASN A 340 90.55 83.63 -58.69
N ALA A 341 89.65 82.88 -59.34
CA ALA A 341 89.63 82.74 -60.80
C ALA A 341 89.20 84.04 -61.48
N ALA A 342 88.25 84.78 -60.90
CA ALA A 342 87.87 86.11 -61.36
C ALA A 342 89.03 87.11 -61.20
N GLU A 343 89.75 87.07 -60.08
CA GLU A 343 90.94 87.90 -59.84
C GLU A 343 92.07 87.57 -60.83
N THR A 344 92.31 86.28 -61.10
CA THR A 344 93.29 85.83 -62.10
C THR A 344 92.94 86.31 -63.51
N LYS A 345 91.65 86.35 -63.86
CA LYS A 345 91.15 86.92 -65.13
C LYS A 345 91.31 88.45 -65.21
N THR A 346 91.50 89.12 -64.08
CA THR A 346 91.76 90.56 -64.02
C THR A 346 93.26 90.88 -64.16
N ILE A 347 94.13 89.86 -64.00
CA ILE A 347 95.59 89.95 -64.06
C ILE A 347 96.16 89.42 -65.40
N ALA A 348 95.37 88.66 -66.16
CA ALA A 348 95.66 88.23 -67.55
C ALA A 348 95.01 89.17 -68.57
#